data_AF-A0A7H9AY79-F1
#
_entry.id   AF-A0A7H9AY79-F1
#
_cell.length_a   1.000
_cell.length_b   1.000
_cell.length_c   1.000
_cell.angle_alpha   90.00
_cell.angle_beta   90.00
_cell.angle_gamma   90.00
#
_symmetry.space_group_name_H-M   'P 1'
#
loop_
_entity.id
_entity.type
_entity.pdbx_description
1 polymer ?
#
loop_
_entity_poly.entity_id
_entity_poly.type
_entity_poly.pdbx_seq_one_letter_code
_entity_poly.pdbx_strand_id
1 'polypeptide(L)'
;MGIFSPISATYGVRVDQLLETADDYRRYHSKLNRKLQGLRHRCQVVTKDTRKYSSKEKYSKFDNTEYDHKNKLYGVLVLLHAERDLSLVERLKLRARQRGKFKTSEKRVLRTRLRRAVQTTERLVNLTKNEGQWVTRMQYLIYRKLVHVEYLAHGNLSKNKDSKTISKELSLCFAALSHLRQSNLISETTFDFLQGTYEYTLKQHAGNILSTAELKNFVVTKVGEAHETDDELAKLLFSNGYKIELQDIKRDDTGSLEKIQWRAFTARIHDLQVENFIQEAQSIVIKNISSFDDKLSKWQQALERQEERIENHEAQEEEEEEEFDGVESSENDQILLAFIKYNMLFTSILRDNYLFNQLWNQWTKLGTSMPSKLTKYKEIERIVNNLLKYLQDIMELPGVYSDDNLLAQLQLCRIHFKLTLSSGCLASIYQSKGEYMKSLALHLDAHKQLSASLRDVGDLNEIIVPSDILSQRKINCLQHLIKTGWTSVLALAQYEKRLAEREQNKYEPSLIERLDFGSVKPEMIKLDNMFPLRPKLGPVPSKPTLFDLAFNYISYETTDEQKQNEAITTEQSAASFPDEKERAQTQQESNKKRGFLGIFSR
;
A
#
# COMPACT_ATOMS: atom_id res chain seq x y z
N MET A 1 -24.72 -9.56 -24.28
CA MET A 1 -24.57 -8.08 -24.36
C MET A 1 -24.00 -7.59 -23.04
N GLY A 2 -22.98 -6.73 -23.04
CA GLY A 2 -22.40 -6.22 -21.80
C GLY A 2 -23.43 -5.43 -20.99
N ILE A 3 -23.49 -5.68 -19.68
CA ILE A 3 -24.40 -4.99 -18.76
C ILE A 3 -23.88 -3.56 -18.56
N PHE A 4 -24.70 -2.55 -18.86
CA PHE A 4 -24.32 -1.17 -18.58
C PHE A 4 -24.42 -0.89 -17.07
N SER A 5 -23.33 -0.40 -16.48
CA SER A 5 -23.26 -0.02 -15.06
C SER A 5 -23.27 1.50 -14.90
N PRO A 6 -24.40 2.10 -14.47
CA PRO A 6 -24.49 3.52 -14.12
C PRO A 6 -23.47 3.98 -13.05
N ILE A 7 -23.22 3.15 -12.04
CA ILE A 7 -22.32 3.49 -10.94
C ILE A 7 -20.86 3.48 -11.42
N SER A 8 -20.45 2.46 -12.19
CA SER A 8 -19.11 2.46 -12.79
C SER A 8 -18.93 3.60 -13.80
N ALA A 9 -19.97 3.96 -14.56
CA ALA A 9 -19.93 5.09 -15.50
C ALA A 9 -19.86 6.48 -14.83
N THR A 10 -20.08 6.56 -13.52
CA THR A 10 -20.06 7.80 -12.72
C THR A 10 -18.97 7.71 -11.64
N TYR A 11 -19.30 7.15 -10.48
CA TYR A 11 -18.39 7.01 -9.35
C TYR A 11 -17.16 6.14 -9.68
N GLY A 12 -17.31 5.09 -10.48
CA GLY A 12 -16.16 4.30 -10.93
C GLY A 12 -15.14 5.14 -11.71
N VAL A 13 -15.61 6.00 -12.62
CA VAL A 13 -14.72 6.95 -13.35
C VAL A 13 -14.03 7.94 -12.40
N ARG A 14 -14.66 8.32 -11.28
CA ARG A 14 -14.02 9.19 -10.28
C ARG A 14 -12.86 8.49 -9.58
N VAL A 15 -13.06 7.21 -9.23
CA VAL A 15 -12.05 6.36 -8.59
C VAL A 15 -10.91 6.07 -9.56
N ASP A 16 -11.22 5.67 -10.80
CA ASP A 16 -10.22 5.38 -11.83
C ASP A 16 -9.35 6.59 -12.18
N GLN A 17 -9.90 7.81 -12.08
CA GLN A 17 -9.18 9.06 -12.32
C GLN A 17 -8.54 9.66 -11.06
N LEU A 18 -8.69 9.02 -9.90
CA LEU A 18 -8.15 9.47 -8.60
C LEU A 18 -8.46 10.95 -8.34
N LEU A 19 -9.74 11.33 -8.44
CA LEU A 19 -10.15 12.73 -8.29
C LEU A 19 -10.11 13.17 -6.83
N GLU A 20 -9.03 13.83 -6.43
CA GLU A 20 -8.82 14.30 -5.05
C GLU A 20 -8.98 15.83 -4.90
N THR A 21 -8.47 16.61 -5.87
CA THR A 21 -8.40 18.06 -5.74
C THR A 21 -9.53 18.80 -6.46
N ALA A 22 -9.76 20.06 -6.07
CA ALA A 22 -10.75 20.91 -6.75
C ALA A 22 -10.44 21.12 -8.25
N ASP A 23 -9.17 21.10 -8.64
CA ASP A 23 -8.75 21.22 -10.03
C ASP A 23 -8.97 19.92 -10.82
N ASP A 24 -8.85 18.76 -10.18
CA ASP A 24 -9.20 17.48 -10.80
C ASP A 24 -10.69 17.44 -11.14
N TYR A 25 -11.55 17.83 -10.19
CA TYR A 25 -12.99 17.96 -10.44
C TYR A 25 -13.31 19.03 -11.49
N ARG A 26 -12.51 20.10 -11.64
CA ARG A 26 -12.66 21.08 -12.73
C ARG A 26 -12.36 20.46 -14.10
N ARG A 27 -11.29 19.66 -14.20
CA ARG A 27 -10.91 18.95 -15.43
C ARG A 27 -11.94 17.88 -15.77
N TYR A 28 -12.37 17.10 -14.78
CA TYR A 28 -13.42 16.09 -14.91
C TYR A 28 -14.75 16.71 -15.37
N HIS A 29 -15.20 17.80 -14.75
CA HIS A 29 -16.38 18.55 -15.19
C HIS A 29 -16.28 19.00 -16.66
N SER A 30 -15.10 19.47 -17.09
CA SER A 30 -14.86 19.87 -18.49
C SER A 30 -14.92 18.66 -19.45
N LYS A 31 -14.34 17.52 -19.06
CA LYS A 31 -14.43 16.26 -19.82
C LYS A 31 -15.87 15.78 -19.94
N LEU A 32 -16.65 15.83 -18.86
CA LEU A 32 -18.08 15.48 -18.85
C LEU A 32 -18.89 16.36 -19.82
N ASN A 33 -18.61 17.67 -19.88
CA ASN A 33 -19.29 18.56 -20.82
C ASN A 33 -19.03 18.18 -22.28
N ARG A 34 -17.79 17.85 -22.64
CA ARG A 34 -17.45 17.36 -23.99
C ARG A 34 -18.14 16.03 -24.30
N LYS A 35 -18.15 15.10 -23.33
CA LYS A 35 -18.85 13.81 -23.46
C LYS A 35 -20.36 14.01 -23.65
N LEU A 36 -20.99 14.90 -22.88
CA LEU A 36 -22.40 15.26 -23.01
C LEU A 36 -22.71 15.90 -24.37
N GLN A 37 -21.83 16.76 -24.90
CA GLN A 37 -21.99 17.31 -26.24
C GLN A 37 -22.01 16.21 -27.30
N GLY A 38 -21.03 15.30 -27.25
CA GLY A 38 -20.99 14.14 -28.15
C GLY A 38 -22.24 13.25 -28.04
N LEU A 39 -22.72 12.99 -26.82
CA LEU A 39 -23.95 12.22 -26.60
C LEU A 39 -25.19 12.94 -27.14
N ARG A 40 -25.31 14.26 -27.00
CA ARG A 40 -26.43 15.02 -27.59
C ARG A 40 -26.46 14.90 -29.11
N HIS A 41 -25.29 14.90 -29.76
CA HIS A 41 -25.21 14.66 -31.21
C HIS A 41 -25.63 13.23 -31.57
N ARG A 42 -25.11 12.21 -30.86
CA ARG A 42 -25.47 10.80 -31.09
C ARG A 42 -26.95 10.52 -30.87
N CYS A 43 -27.54 11.11 -29.84
CA CYS A 43 -28.95 11.00 -29.51
C CYS A 43 -29.85 11.94 -30.34
N GLN A 44 -29.28 12.72 -31.28
CA GLN A 44 -29.98 13.66 -32.17
C GLN A 44 -30.88 14.69 -31.44
N VAL A 45 -30.41 15.16 -30.29
CA VAL A 45 -31.13 16.09 -29.38
C VAL A 45 -30.69 17.55 -29.60
N VAL A 46 -29.73 17.79 -30.48
CA VAL A 46 -29.19 19.13 -30.73
C VAL A 46 -30.20 19.98 -31.50
N THR A 47 -30.61 21.09 -30.89
CA THR A 47 -31.46 22.11 -31.52
C THR A 47 -30.60 23.21 -32.12
N LYS A 48 -30.71 23.42 -33.43
CA LYS A 48 -30.01 24.51 -34.14
C LYS A 48 -30.74 25.85 -34.02
N ASP A 49 -32.05 25.81 -33.81
CA ASP A 49 -32.88 27.01 -33.66
C ASP A 49 -32.81 27.53 -32.21
N THR A 50 -31.98 28.55 -32.01
CA THR A 50 -31.79 29.20 -30.70
C THR A 50 -32.90 30.19 -30.35
N ARG A 51 -33.65 30.70 -31.33
CA ARG A 51 -34.71 31.71 -31.11
C ARG A 51 -36.00 31.09 -30.55
N LYS A 52 -36.31 29.85 -30.95
CA LYS A 52 -37.46 29.06 -30.44
C LYS A 52 -37.00 27.78 -29.74
N TYR A 53 -35.95 27.88 -28.92
CA TYR A 53 -35.34 26.72 -28.27
C TYR A 53 -36.33 25.91 -27.40
N SER A 54 -37.12 26.60 -26.55
CA SER A 54 -38.04 25.96 -25.59
C SER A 54 -39.12 25.08 -26.25
N SER A 55 -39.66 25.50 -27.41
CA SER A 55 -40.67 24.69 -28.11
C SER A 55 -40.07 23.51 -28.87
N LYS A 56 -38.84 23.68 -29.37
CA LYS A 56 -38.14 22.70 -30.22
C LYS A 56 -37.20 21.76 -29.46
N GLU A 57 -36.94 21.99 -28.17
CA GLU A 57 -36.11 21.09 -27.39
C GLU A 57 -36.78 19.71 -27.26
N LYS A 58 -35.97 18.69 -27.52
CA LYS A 58 -36.38 17.28 -27.40
C LYS A 58 -35.99 16.69 -26.05
N TYR A 59 -35.01 17.30 -25.37
CA TYR A 59 -34.45 16.74 -24.15
C TYR A 59 -35.49 16.60 -23.04
N SER A 60 -36.41 17.54 -22.86
CA SER A 60 -37.47 17.54 -21.84
C SER A 60 -38.62 16.59 -22.13
N LYS A 61 -38.75 16.12 -23.38
CA LYS A 61 -39.89 15.34 -23.88
C LYS A 61 -39.62 13.84 -24.01
N PHE A 62 -38.48 13.37 -23.51
CA PHE A 62 -38.19 11.93 -23.51
C PHE A 62 -39.17 11.18 -22.62
N ASP A 63 -39.79 10.16 -23.21
CA ASP A 63 -40.69 9.23 -22.55
C ASP A 63 -40.05 7.84 -22.44
N ASN A 64 -40.61 7.00 -21.57
CA ASN A 64 -40.11 5.64 -21.30
C ASN A 64 -40.07 4.78 -22.57
N THR A 65 -41.06 4.95 -23.44
CA THR A 65 -41.16 4.24 -24.73
C THR A 65 -40.02 4.61 -25.67
N GLU A 66 -39.55 5.87 -25.66
CA GLU A 66 -38.41 6.29 -26.47
C GLU A 66 -37.09 5.71 -25.95
N TYR A 67 -36.96 5.56 -24.62
CA TYR A 67 -35.83 4.89 -24.01
C TYR A 67 -35.73 3.42 -24.43
N ASP A 68 -36.85 2.69 -24.37
CA ASP A 68 -36.90 1.26 -24.67
C ASP A 68 -36.76 0.97 -26.17
N HIS A 69 -37.50 1.68 -27.03
CA HIS A 69 -37.60 1.35 -28.45
C HIS A 69 -36.57 2.04 -29.35
N LYS A 70 -36.12 3.26 -29.00
CA LYS A 70 -35.19 4.02 -29.86
C LYS A 70 -33.75 3.84 -29.42
N ASN A 71 -33.40 4.24 -28.20
CA ASN A 71 -32.01 4.26 -27.76
C ASN A 71 -31.82 4.31 -26.24
N LYS A 72 -31.21 3.26 -25.66
CA LYS A 72 -30.81 3.23 -24.25
C LYS A 72 -29.79 4.32 -23.86
N LEU A 73 -29.11 4.95 -24.82
CA LEU A 73 -28.22 6.10 -24.57
C LEU A 73 -28.95 7.31 -23.98
N TYR A 74 -30.28 7.42 -24.08
CA TYR A 74 -31.02 8.49 -23.40
C TYR A 74 -30.86 8.41 -21.89
N GLY A 75 -30.85 7.22 -21.29
CA GLY A 75 -30.58 7.04 -19.86
C GLY A 75 -29.17 7.49 -19.47
N VAL A 76 -28.16 7.15 -20.29
CA VAL A 76 -26.76 7.59 -20.08
C VAL A 76 -26.63 9.12 -20.19
N LEU A 77 -27.34 9.74 -21.13
CA LEU A 77 -27.34 11.19 -21.32
C LEU A 77 -27.89 11.90 -20.08
N VAL A 78 -29.03 11.45 -19.55
CA VAL A 78 -29.66 12.04 -18.35
C VAL A 78 -28.80 11.78 -17.10
N LEU A 79 -28.25 10.58 -16.96
CA LEU A 79 -27.30 10.23 -15.88
C LEU A 79 -26.10 11.17 -15.84
N LEU A 80 -25.40 11.33 -16.96
CA LEU A 80 -24.22 12.19 -17.03
C LEU A 80 -24.56 13.68 -16.88
N HIS A 81 -25.81 14.08 -17.13
CA HIS A 81 -26.27 15.43 -16.85
C HIS A 81 -26.30 15.72 -15.35
N ALA A 82 -26.83 14.78 -14.55
CA ALA A 82 -26.80 14.87 -13.10
C ALA A 82 -25.35 14.81 -12.57
N GLU A 83 -24.52 13.92 -13.11
CA GLU A 83 -23.11 13.77 -12.72
C GLU A 83 -22.29 15.04 -12.96
N ARG A 84 -22.57 15.78 -14.04
CA ARG A 84 -21.96 17.09 -14.30
C ARG A 84 -22.31 18.07 -13.18
N ASP A 85 -23.56 18.14 -12.77
CA ASP A 85 -23.97 19.05 -11.69
C ASP A 85 -23.36 18.63 -10.33
N LEU A 86 -23.25 17.32 -10.03
CA LEU A 86 -22.54 16.81 -8.85
C LEU A 86 -21.04 17.11 -8.86
N SER A 87 -20.37 16.93 -10.00
CA SER A 87 -18.94 17.24 -10.15
C SER A 87 -18.64 18.71 -9.83
N LEU A 88 -19.54 19.62 -10.21
CA LEU A 88 -19.44 21.03 -9.84
C LEU A 88 -19.66 21.26 -8.34
N VAL A 89 -20.59 20.52 -7.72
CA VAL A 89 -20.85 20.58 -6.28
C VAL A 89 -19.63 20.12 -5.49
N GLU A 90 -19.02 19.00 -5.85
CA GLU A 90 -17.84 18.47 -5.15
C GLU A 90 -16.65 19.43 -5.27
N ARG A 91 -16.47 20.05 -6.45
CA ARG A 91 -15.49 21.14 -6.63
C ARG A 91 -15.74 22.33 -5.69
N LEU A 92 -16.99 22.67 -5.40
CA LEU A 92 -17.34 23.76 -4.48
C LEU A 92 -17.09 23.33 -3.02
N LYS A 93 -17.41 22.08 -2.66
CA LYS A 93 -17.12 21.50 -1.33
C LYS A 93 -15.62 21.50 -1.04
N LEU A 94 -14.80 21.02 -1.97
CA LEU A 94 -13.33 21.00 -1.83
C LEU A 94 -12.74 22.42 -1.68
N ARG A 95 -13.20 23.38 -2.49
CA ARG A 95 -12.76 24.78 -2.35
C ARG A 95 -13.19 25.41 -1.04
N ALA A 96 -14.33 25.02 -0.48
CA ALA A 96 -14.76 25.50 0.83
C ALA A 96 -13.92 24.87 1.95
N ARG A 97 -13.61 23.56 1.88
CA ARG A 97 -12.71 22.87 2.81
C ARG A 97 -11.33 23.52 2.84
N GLN A 98 -10.72 23.78 1.69
CA GLN A 98 -9.43 24.45 1.57
C GLN A 98 -9.40 25.86 2.21
N ARG A 99 -10.55 26.54 2.25
CA ARG A 99 -10.68 27.88 2.84
C ARG A 99 -11.23 27.87 4.27
N GLY A 100 -11.61 26.71 4.81
CA GLY A 100 -12.35 26.56 6.07
C GLY A 100 -13.81 27.05 6.04
N LYS A 101 -14.28 27.72 4.98
CA LYS A 101 -15.67 28.22 4.89
C LYS A 101 -16.20 28.34 3.46
N PHE A 102 -17.52 28.21 3.32
CA PHE A 102 -18.22 28.48 2.07
C PHE A 102 -18.43 29.98 1.83
N LYS A 103 -18.23 30.44 0.59
CA LYS A 103 -18.72 31.77 0.16
C LYS A 103 -20.24 31.74 -0.01
N THR A 104 -20.92 32.85 0.30
CA THR A 104 -22.39 32.96 0.20
C THR A 104 -22.91 32.67 -1.23
N SER A 105 -22.20 33.17 -2.24
CA SER A 105 -22.52 32.91 -3.66
C SER A 105 -22.31 31.44 -4.03
N GLU A 106 -21.22 30.82 -3.58
CA GLU A 106 -20.92 29.40 -3.81
C GLU A 106 -21.96 28.49 -3.12
N LYS A 107 -22.39 28.84 -1.91
CA LYS A 107 -23.45 28.11 -1.18
C LYS A 107 -24.79 28.15 -1.93
N ARG A 108 -25.15 29.30 -2.50
CA ARG A 108 -26.34 29.45 -3.35
C ARG A 108 -26.26 28.56 -4.59
N VAL A 109 -25.11 28.57 -5.29
CA VAL A 109 -24.88 27.73 -6.48
C VAL A 109 -24.94 26.24 -6.12
N LEU A 110 -24.28 25.83 -5.04
CA LEU A 110 -24.29 24.45 -4.55
C LEU A 110 -25.73 23.95 -4.35
N ARG A 111 -26.56 24.73 -3.66
CA ARG A 111 -27.98 24.40 -3.45
C ARG A 111 -28.76 24.27 -4.76
N THR A 112 -28.60 25.24 -5.67
CA THR A 112 -29.29 25.20 -6.97
C THR A 112 -28.87 23.98 -7.79
N ARG A 113 -27.58 23.60 -7.75
CA ARG A 113 -27.04 22.47 -8.50
C ARG A 113 -27.49 21.13 -7.92
N LEU A 114 -27.48 20.96 -6.59
CA LEU A 114 -28.00 19.76 -5.94
C LEU A 114 -29.50 19.59 -6.21
N ARG A 115 -30.31 20.65 -6.09
CA ARG A 115 -31.75 20.59 -6.41
C ARG A 115 -31.99 20.17 -7.87
N ARG A 116 -31.22 20.70 -8.82
CA ARG A 116 -31.28 20.30 -10.23
C ARG A 116 -30.84 18.86 -10.46
N ALA A 117 -29.82 18.40 -9.73
CA ALA A 117 -29.35 17.01 -9.81
C ALA A 117 -30.47 16.06 -9.36
N VAL A 118 -31.14 16.33 -8.25
CA VAL A 118 -32.31 15.55 -7.77
C VAL A 118 -33.42 15.51 -8.81
N GLN A 119 -33.83 16.66 -9.36
CA GLN A 119 -34.85 16.71 -10.43
C GLN A 119 -34.45 15.89 -11.66
N THR A 120 -33.16 15.92 -12.01
CA THR A 120 -32.63 15.17 -13.15
C THR A 120 -32.61 13.67 -12.88
N THR A 121 -32.28 13.24 -11.66
CA THR A 121 -32.28 11.82 -11.29
C THR A 121 -33.67 11.25 -11.05
N GLU A 122 -34.62 12.04 -10.55
CA GLU A 122 -36.05 11.67 -10.53
C GLU A 122 -36.55 11.41 -11.94
N ARG A 123 -36.21 12.31 -12.87
CA ARG A 123 -36.53 12.11 -14.27
C ARG A 123 -35.84 10.89 -14.88
N LEU A 124 -34.59 10.62 -14.51
CA LEU A 124 -33.87 9.42 -14.93
C LEU A 124 -34.57 8.14 -14.49
N VAL A 125 -34.99 8.06 -13.22
CA VAL A 125 -35.70 6.90 -12.67
C VAL A 125 -37.07 6.74 -13.34
N ASN A 126 -37.78 7.83 -13.62
CA ASN A 126 -39.04 7.77 -14.35
C ASN A 126 -38.82 7.27 -15.79
N LEU A 127 -37.83 7.82 -16.50
CA LEU A 127 -37.48 7.46 -17.89
C LEU A 127 -37.11 5.97 -18.02
N THR A 128 -36.41 5.43 -17.04
CA THR A 128 -35.86 4.07 -17.06
C THR A 128 -36.73 3.05 -16.31
N LYS A 129 -38.02 3.36 -16.08
CA LYS A 129 -38.94 2.53 -15.29
C LYS A 129 -39.10 1.10 -15.84
N ASN A 130 -39.05 0.96 -17.16
CA ASN A 130 -39.25 -0.32 -17.86
C ASN A 130 -37.93 -1.05 -18.18
N GLU A 131 -36.79 -0.62 -17.61
CA GLU A 131 -35.50 -1.25 -17.91
C GLU A 131 -35.52 -2.72 -17.45
N GLY A 132 -35.51 -3.65 -18.42
CA GLY A 132 -35.57 -5.08 -18.17
C GLY A 132 -34.33 -5.64 -17.48
N GLN A 133 -33.17 -4.97 -17.58
CA GLN A 133 -31.97 -5.38 -16.86
C GLN A 133 -32.02 -4.88 -15.41
N TRP A 134 -32.32 -5.79 -14.47
CA TRP A 134 -32.44 -5.48 -13.04
C TRP A 134 -31.19 -4.79 -12.47
N VAL A 135 -29.98 -5.20 -12.89
CA VAL A 135 -28.70 -4.62 -12.43
C VAL A 135 -28.62 -3.14 -12.79
N THR A 136 -28.93 -2.80 -14.05
CA THR A 136 -28.88 -1.42 -14.54
C THR A 136 -29.97 -0.59 -13.87
N ARG A 137 -31.17 -1.14 -13.69
CA ARG A 137 -32.28 -0.49 -12.98
C ARG A 137 -31.92 -0.19 -11.52
N MET A 138 -31.41 -1.19 -10.81
CA MET A 138 -30.97 -1.09 -9.42
C MET A 138 -29.91 0.00 -9.26
N GLN A 139 -28.92 0.04 -10.15
CA GLN A 139 -27.87 1.07 -10.11
C GLN A 139 -28.38 2.49 -10.39
N TYR A 140 -29.40 2.67 -11.24
CA TYR A 140 -30.05 3.98 -11.40
C TYR A 140 -30.77 4.42 -10.12
N LEU A 141 -31.44 3.49 -9.43
CA LEU A 141 -32.11 3.76 -8.16
C LEU A 141 -31.11 4.12 -7.04
N ILE A 142 -29.99 3.38 -6.94
CA ILE A 142 -28.90 3.68 -6.00
C ILE A 142 -28.37 5.09 -6.27
N TYR A 143 -28.02 5.39 -7.53
CA TYR A 143 -27.49 6.70 -7.90
C TYR A 143 -28.47 7.82 -7.53
N ARG A 144 -29.77 7.66 -7.80
CA ARG A 144 -30.81 8.63 -7.43
C ARG A 144 -30.88 8.86 -5.92
N LYS A 145 -30.85 7.80 -5.10
CA LYS A 145 -30.86 7.90 -3.63
C LYS A 145 -29.59 8.59 -3.10
N LEU A 146 -28.40 8.27 -3.63
CA LEU A 146 -27.16 8.97 -3.26
C LEU A 146 -27.21 10.48 -3.56
N VAL A 147 -27.74 10.88 -4.73
CA VAL A 147 -27.91 12.30 -5.08
C VAL A 147 -28.89 13.00 -4.13
N HIS A 148 -29.96 12.30 -3.74
CA HIS A 148 -30.96 12.83 -2.82
C HIS A 148 -30.39 13.02 -1.41
N VAL A 149 -29.60 12.06 -0.93
CA VAL A 149 -28.84 12.17 0.34
C VAL A 149 -27.91 13.38 0.32
N GLU A 150 -27.12 13.60 -0.74
CA GLU A 150 -26.26 14.79 -0.86
C GLU A 150 -27.06 16.09 -0.80
N TYR A 151 -28.25 16.12 -1.42
CA TYR A 151 -29.14 17.26 -1.33
C TYR A 151 -29.68 17.49 0.09
N LEU A 152 -30.10 16.45 0.79
CA LEU A 152 -30.59 16.57 2.17
C LEU A 152 -29.48 16.97 3.15
N ALA A 153 -28.27 16.46 2.97
CA ALA A 153 -27.13 16.73 3.84
C ALA A 153 -26.55 18.15 3.67
N HIS A 154 -26.49 18.64 2.43
CA HIS A 154 -25.77 19.89 2.10
C HIS A 154 -26.59 20.95 1.37
N GLY A 155 -27.68 20.57 0.70
CA GLY A 155 -28.51 21.46 -0.12
C GLY A 155 -29.76 21.99 0.58
N ASN A 156 -30.36 21.21 1.48
CA ASN A 156 -31.57 21.59 2.21
C ASN A 156 -31.23 22.56 3.35
N LEU A 157 -32.06 23.60 3.52
CA LEU A 157 -31.89 24.63 4.56
C LEU A 157 -32.73 24.36 5.82
N SER A 158 -33.40 23.20 5.88
CA SER A 158 -34.20 22.81 7.03
C SER A 158 -33.36 22.82 8.30
N LYS A 159 -33.90 23.40 9.38
CA LYS A 159 -33.26 23.40 10.72
C LYS A 159 -33.11 21.97 11.25
N ASN A 160 -34.08 21.12 10.96
CA ASN A 160 -34.01 19.69 11.24
C ASN A 160 -33.62 18.98 9.94
N LYS A 161 -32.39 18.49 9.86
CA LYS A 161 -32.00 17.59 8.78
C LYS A 161 -32.87 16.34 8.88
N ASP A 162 -33.41 15.86 7.76
CA ASP A 162 -34.31 14.71 7.70
C ASP A 162 -33.56 13.39 7.94
N SER A 163 -33.02 13.21 9.16
CA SER A 163 -32.10 12.15 9.55
C SER A 163 -32.66 10.76 9.25
N LYS A 164 -33.97 10.57 9.47
CA LYS A 164 -34.69 9.31 9.19
C LYS A 164 -34.67 8.95 7.70
N THR A 165 -34.82 9.93 6.82
CA THR A 165 -34.82 9.69 5.37
C THR A 165 -33.40 9.43 4.85
N ILE A 166 -32.41 10.17 5.37
CA ILE A 166 -30.99 9.99 5.03
C ILE A 166 -30.53 8.58 5.43
N SER A 167 -30.82 8.17 6.68
CA SER A 167 -30.40 6.85 7.16
C SER A 167 -31.12 5.71 6.43
N LYS A 168 -32.43 5.85 6.11
CA LYS A 168 -33.16 4.88 5.28
C LYS A 168 -32.56 4.74 3.88
N GLU A 169 -32.32 5.85 3.18
CA GLU A 169 -31.82 5.82 1.80
C GLU A 169 -30.38 5.31 1.71
N LEU A 170 -29.49 5.72 2.64
CA LEU A 170 -28.13 5.23 2.70
C LEU A 170 -28.08 3.74 3.06
N SER A 171 -28.90 3.28 4.00
CA SER A 171 -28.98 1.86 4.36
C SER A 171 -29.35 0.99 3.16
N LEU A 172 -30.37 1.41 2.39
CA LEU A 172 -30.74 0.74 1.16
C LEU A 172 -29.64 0.74 0.10
N CYS A 173 -28.93 1.87 -0.06
CA CYS A 173 -27.80 1.94 -0.98
C CYS A 173 -26.67 1.00 -0.56
N PHE A 174 -26.33 0.94 0.73
CA PHE A 174 -25.26 0.09 1.24
C PHE A 174 -25.57 -1.40 1.08
N ALA A 175 -26.80 -1.82 1.41
CA ALA A 175 -27.24 -3.19 1.19
C ALA A 175 -27.26 -3.57 -0.30
N ALA A 176 -27.70 -2.66 -1.18
CA ALA A 176 -27.69 -2.92 -2.62
C ALA A 176 -26.26 -2.94 -3.20
N LEU A 177 -25.39 -2.04 -2.76
CA LEU A 177 -23.98 -2.01 -3.17
C LEU A 177 -23.21 -3.24 -2.69
N SER A 178 -23.45 -3.72 -1.46
CA SER A 178 -22.81 -4.92 -0.92
C SER A 178 -23.25 -6.17 -1.69
N HIS A 179 -24.54 -6.27 -2.03
CA HIS A 179 -25.07 -7.35 -2.87
C HIS A 179 -24.47 -7.34 -4.28
N LEU A 180 -24.39 -6.16 -4.91
CA LEU A 180 -23.75 -6.00 -6.22
C LEU A 180 -22.25 -6.34 -6.19
N ARG A 181 -21.56 -6.02 -5.09
CA ARG A 181 -20.16 -6.42 -4.87
C ARG A 181 -20.01 -7.93 -4.74
N GLN A 182 -20.84 -8.58 -3.91
CA GLN A 182 -20.83 -10.05 -3.75
C GLN A 182 -21.08 -10.77 -5.08
N SER A 183 -21.90 -10.17 -5.95
CA SER A 183 -22.20 -10.69 -7.29
C SER A 183 -21.13 -10.33 -8.36
N ASN A 184 -20.01 -9.69 -7.98
CA ASN A 184 -18.96 -9.20 -8.88
C ASN A 184 -19.44 -8.24 -9.99
N LEU A 185 -20.53 -7.50 -9.74
CA LEU A 185 -21.12 -6.55 -10.71
C LEU A 185 -20.59 -5.11 -10.56
N ILE A 186 -19.86 -4.83 -9.47
CA ILE A 186 -19.17 -3.56 -9.18
C ILE A 186 -17.77 -3.90 -8.65
N SER A 187 -16.77 -3.10 -9.04
CA SER A 187 -15.39 -3.22 -8.55
C SER A 187 -15.30 -2.95 -7.04
N GLU A 188 -14.45 -3.70 -6.34
CA GLU A 188 -14.17 -3.51 -4.90
C GLU A 188 -13.76 -2.08 -4.56
N THR A 189 -12.87 -1.47 -5.36
CA THR A 189 -12.41 -0.08 -5.19
C THR A 189 -13.54 0.96 -5.22
N THR A 190 -14.51 0.81 -6.14
CA THR A 190 -15.67 1.71 -6.22
C THR A 190 -16.60 1.54 -5.02
N PHE A 191 -16.76 0.30 -4.53
CA PHE A 191 -17.54 0.02 -3.33
C PHE A 191 -16.90 0.67 -2.10
N ASP A 192 -15.60 0.47 -1.89
CA ASP A 192 -14.86 1.02 -0.75
C ASP A 192 -14.88 2.56 -0.77
N PHE A 193 -14.74 3.17 -1.95
CA PHE A 193 -14.87 4.62 -2.10
C PHE A 193 -16.26 5.13 -1.68
N LEU A 194 -17.33 4.48 -2.12
CA LEU A 194 -18.71 4.86 -1.78
C LEU A 194 -18.99 4.63 -0.29
N GLN A 195 -18.55 3.50 0.27
CA GLN A 195 -18.69 3.22 1.69
C GLN A 195 -17.93 4.28 2.50
N GLY A 196 -16.64 4.52 2.23
CA GLY A 196 -15.85 5.53 2.95
C GLY A 196 -16.40 6.95 2.83
N THR A 197 -17.02 7.31 1.69
CA THR A 197 -17.62 8.64 1.49
C THR A 197 -18.87 8.85 2.36
N TYR A 198 -19.72 7.83 2.51
CA TYR A 198 -21.04 7.97 3.11
C TYR A 198 -21.20 7.30 4.49
N GLU A 199 -20.26 6.46 4.93
CA GLU A 199 -20.37 5.70 6.19
C GLU A 199 -20.47 6.64 7.41
N TYR A 200 -19.63 7.68 7.46
CA TYR A 200 -19.72 8.68 8.53
C TYR A 200 -21.08 9.39 8.54
N THR A 201 -21.61 9.72 7.36
CA THR A 201 -22.93 10.36 7.23
C THR A 201 -24.04 9.43 7.72
N LEU A 202 -23.93 8.13 7.42
CA LEU A 202 -24.87 7.13 7.91
C LEU A 202 -24.80 7.01 9.45
N LYS A 203 -23.60 6.87 10.03
CA LYS A 203 -23.41 6.79 11.49
C LYS A 203 -23.98 8.01 12.21
N GLN A 204 -23.70 9.21 11.70
CA GLN A 204 -24.21 10.47 12.26
C GLN A 204 -25.74 10.51 12.24
N HIS A 205 -26.36 10.05 11.14
CA HIS A 205 -27.82 10.13 10.97
C HIS A 205 -28.59 8.92 11.50
N ALA A 206 -27.90 7.84 11.88
CA ALA A 206 -28.45 6.65 12.51
C ALA A 206 -28.44 6.69 14.05
N GLY A 207 -28.00 7.80 14.65
CA GLY A 207 -27.98 7.98 16.11
C GLY A 207 -26.62 7.70 16.75
N ASN A 208 -25.51 7.95 16.04
CA ASN A 208 -24.14 7.68 16.48
C ASN A 208 -23.91 6.20 16.85
N ILE A 209 -24.20 5.31 15.90
CA ILE A 209 -23.84 3.89 16.04
C ILE A 209 -22.31 3.76 15.91
N LEU A 210 -21.65 3.22 16.93
CA LEU A 210 -20.19 3.10 16.98
C LEU A 210 -19.69 1.79 16.34
N SER A 211 -20.38 0.67 16.58
CA SER A 211 -19.91 -0.65 16.15
C SER A 211 -20.27 -0.98 14.69
N THR A 212 -19.37 -1.69 14.01
CA THR A 212 -19.57 -2.15 12.63
C THR A 212 -20.66 -3.23 12.53
N ALA A 213 -20.83 -4.05 13.56
CA ALA A 213 -21.88 -5.08 13.63
C ALA A 213 -23.26 -4.44 13.84
N GLU A 214 -23.35 -3.46 14.75
CA GLU A 214 -24.56 -2.68 14.98
C GLU A 214 -24.98 -1.92 13.73
N LEU A 215 -24.02 -1.33 12.99
CA LEU A 215 -24.31 -0.64 11.75
C LEU A 215 -24.88 -1.60 10.69
N LYS A 216 -24.35 -2.81 10.57
CA LYS A 216 -24.88 -3.84 9.67
C LYS A 216 -26.30 -4.25 10.06
N ASN A 217 -26.55 -4.49 11.35
CA ASN A 217 -27.89 -4.82 11.84
C ASN A 217 -28.89 -3.67 11.62
N PHE A 218 -28.46 -2.43 11.82
CA PHE A 218 -29.27 -1.25 11.50
C PHE A 218 -29.59 -1.17 10.01
N VAL A 219 -28.63 -1.44 9.13
CA VAL A 219 -28.87 -1.49 7.69
C VAL A 219 -29.89 -2.57 7.34
N VAL A 220 -29.72 -3.78 7.89
CA VAL A 220 -30.61 -4.93 7.64
C VAL A 220 -32.05 -4.64 8.11
N THR A 221 -32.23 -4.10 9.31
CA THR A 221 -33.56 -3.71 9.84
C THR A 221 -34.23 -2.67 8.95
N LYS A 222 -33.50 -1.63 8.53
CA LYS A 222 -34.05 -0.57 7.65
C LYS A 222 -34.38 -1.08 6.26
N VAL A 223 -33.66 -2.08 5.74
CA VAL A 223 -33.99 -2.75 4.48
C VAL A 223 -35.27 -3.56 4.60
N GLY A 224 -35.50 -4.22 5.75
CA GLY A 224 -36.77 -4.89 6.08
C GLY A 224 -37.96 -3.90 6.07
N GLU A 225 -37.87 -2.81 6.84
CA GLU A 225 -38.90 -1.76 6.86
C GLU A 225 -39.16 -1.15 5.47
N ALA A 226 -38.12 -1.03 4.64
CA ALA A 226 -38.25 -0.52 3.29
C ALA A 226 -38.98 -1.48 2.34
N HIS A 227 -38.86 -2.79 2.58
CA HIS A 227 -39.62 -3.80 1.84
C HIS A 227 -41.11 -3.72 2.15
N GLU A 228 -41.46 -3.55 3.43
CA GLU A 228 -42.84 -3.36 3.88
C GLU A 228 -43.47 -2.06 3.34
N THR A 229 -42.66 -1.00 3.20
CA THR A 229 -43.10 0.29 2.63
C THR A 229 -43.09 0.35 1.10
N ASP A 230 -43.00 -0.80 0.43
CA ASP A 230 -43.13 -0.96 -1.03
C ASP A 230 -42.03 -0.27 -1.88
N ASP A 231 -40.84 -0.02 -1.32
CA ASP A 231 -39.74 0.65 -2.07
C ASP A 231 -39.22 -0.24 -3.22
N GLU A 232 -39.14 0.33 -4.42
CA GLU A 232 -38.71 -0.39 -5.64
C GLU A 232 -37.31 -0.99 -5.51
N LEU A 233 -36.37 -0.30 -4.84
CA LEU A 233 -35.01 -0.80 -4.66
C LEU A 233 -34.98 -2.01 -3.72
N ALA A 234 -35.78 -1.97 -2.65
CA ALA A 234 -35.90 -3.09 -1.72
C ALA A 234 -36.48 -4.32 -2.43
N LYS A 235 -37.56 -4.17 -3.20
CA LYS A 235 -38.14 -5.28 -3.99
C LYS A 235 -37.14 -5.92 -4.95
N LEU A 236 -36.36 -5.11 -5.67
CA LEU A 236 -35.32 -5.60 -6.57
C LEU A 236 -34.19 -6.30 -5.81
N LEU A 237 -33.88 -5.87 -4.59
CA LEU A 237 -32.87 -6.50 -3.76
C LEU A 237 -33.31 -7.90 -3.28
N PHE A 238 -34.53 -8.02 -2.73
CA PHE A 238 -35.08 -9.30 -2.27
C PHE A 238 -35.33 -10.30 -3.40
N SER A 239 -35.85 -9.85 -4.54
CA SER A 239 -36.07 -10.72 -5.72
C SER A 239 -34.80 -11.32 -6.30
N ASN A 240 -33.63 -10.72 -6.04
CA ASN A 240 -32.35 -11.18 -6.57
C ASN A 240 -31.46 -11.88 -5.52
N GLY A 241 -32.04 -12.37 -4.42
CA GLY A 241 -31.36 -13.29 -3.49
C GLY A 241 -30.81 -12.66 -2.21
N TYR A 242 -31.15 -11.41 -1.90
CA TYR A 242 -30.78 -10.80 -0.62
C TYR A 242 -31.50 -11.47 0.55
N LYS A 243 -30.73 -11.95 1.53
CA LYS A 243 -31.24 -12.53 2.77
C LYS A 243 -31.03 -11.58 3.93
N ILE A 244 -32.03 -11.52 4.81
CA ILE A 244 -31.95 -10.81 6.08
C ILE A 244 -31.16 -11.69 7.03
N GLU A 245 -29.88 -11.39 7.20
CA GLU A 245 -29.02 -12.02 8.19
C GLU A 245 -28.64 -10.95 9.20
N LEU A 246 -29.27 -11.00 10.37
CA LEU A 246 -28.83 -10.22 11.51
C LEU A 246 -27.56 -10.90 12.04
N GLN A 247 -26.49 -10.13 12.21
CA GLN A 247 -25.34 -10.63 12.94
C GLN A 247 -25.76 -10.74 14.39
N ASP A 248 -25.67 -11.95 14.96
CA ASP A 248 -25.76 -12.12 16.41
C ASP A 248 -24.67 -11.26 17.02
N ILE A 249 -25.08 -10.10 17.53
CA ILE A 249 -24.29 -9.40 18.54
C ILE A 249 -24.45 -10.30 19.75
N LYS A 250 -23.60 -11.32 19.82
CA LYS A 250 -23.16 -11.78 21.11
C LYS A 250 -22.56 -10.53 21.75
N ARG A 251 -23.37 -9.85 22.57
CA ARG A 251 -22.85 -9.37 23.82
C ARG A 251 -22.34 -10.63 24.47
N ASP A 252 -21.10 -10.99 24.16
CA ASP A 252 -20.45 -11.96 25.00
C ASP A 252 -20.52 -11.29 26.38
N ASP A 253 -21.29 -11.90 27.28
CA ASP A 253 -21.12 -11.75 28.72
C ASP A 253 -19.72 -12.29 29.08
N THR A 254 -18.67 -11.80 28.42
CA THR A 254 -17.36 -11.71 29.03
C THR A 254 -17.55 -10.63 30.08
N GLY A 255 -17.70 -11.07 31.33
CA GLY A 255 -18.02 -10.22 32.46
C GLY A 255 -17.29 -8.88 32.40
N SER A 256 -17.99 -7.83 32.81
CA SER A 256 -17.43 -6.49 32.96
C SER A 256 -16.04 -6.61 33.60
N LEU A 257 -15.02 -6.15 32.88
CA LEU A 257 -13.66 -6.02 33.40
C LEU A 257 -13.64 -4.79 34.30
N GLU A 258 -14.44 -4.84 35.38
CA GLU A 258 -14.50 -3.75 36.36
C GLU A 258 -13.14 -3.55 37.04
N LYS A 259 -12.28 -4.58 37.03
CA LYS A 259 -10.95 -4.58 37.62
C LYS A 259 -9.92 -5.25 36.72
N ILE A 260 -8.77 -4.60 36.57
CA ILE A 260 -7.58 -5.15 35.93
C ILE A 260 -6.51 -5.37 37.00
N GLN A 261 -5.80 -6.49 36.91
CA GLN A 261 -4.60 -6.73 37.70
C GLN A 261 -3.36 -6.29 36.93
N TRP A 262 -2.64 -5.30 37.47
CA TRP A 262 -1.34 -4.85 36.98
C TRP A 262 -0.26 -5.19 38.02
N ARG A 263 0.35 -6.36 37.84
CA ARG A 263 1.38 -6.89 38.76
C ARG A 263 0.84 -6.99 40.20
N ALA A 264 1.41 -6.25 41.14
CA ALA A 264 0.96 -6.20 42.55
C ALA A 264 -0.24 -5.26 42.77
N PHE A 265 -0.64 -4.48 41.75
CA PHE A 265 -1.71 -3.49 41.85
C PHE A 265 -2.99 -3.99 41.16
N THR A 266 -4.13 -3.51 41.65
CA THR A 266 -5.44 -3.73 41.03
C THR A 266 -6.06 -2.38 40.71
N ALA A 267 -6.35 -2.12 39.44
CA ALA A 267 -6.99 -0.90 38.99
C ALA A 267 -8.44 -1.16 38.59
N ARG A 268 -9.35 -0.25 38.93
CA ARG A 268 -10.75 -0.26 38.48
C ARG A 268 -10.89 0.53 37.18
N ILE A 269 -11.67 0.02 36.24
CA ILE A 269 -11.96 0.76 35.01
C ILE A 269 -13.23 1.59 35.24
N HIS A 270 -13.10 2.91 35.20
CA HIS A 270 -14.24 3.82 35.39
C HIS A 270 -14.93 4.21 34.07
N ASP A 271 -14.22 4.17 32.94
CA ASP A 271 -14.78 4.49 31.61
C ASP A 271 -15.11 3.21 30.83
N LEU A 272 -16.39 3.04 30.50
CA LEU A 272 -16.91 1.96 29.67
C LEU A 272 -16.26 1.93 28.27
N GLN A 273 -15.83 3.07 27.74
CA GLN A 273 -15.17 3.12 26.43
C GLN A 273 -13.75 2.55 26.49
N VAL A 274 -13.00 2.87 27.55
CA VAL A 274 -11.67 2.30 27.80
C VAL A 274 -11.78 0.79 28.00
N GLU A 275 -12.78 0.33 28.76
CA GLU A 275 -13.07 -1.09 28.95
C GLU A 275 -13.31 -1.81 27.62
N ASN A 276 -14.18 -1.28 26.76
CA ASN A 276 -14.48 -1.85 25.45
C ASN A 276 -13.23 -1.94 24.56
N PHE A 277 -12.40 -0.88 24.52
CA PHE A 277 -11.18 -0.90 23.72
C PHE A 277 -10.15 -1.91 24.23
N ILE A 278 -10.03 -2.08 25.55
CA ILE A 278 -9.16 -3.10 26.15
C ILE A 278 -9.65 -4.50 25.81
N GLN A 279 -10.96 -4.76 25.93
CA GLN A 279 -11.57 -6.04 25.57
C GLN A 279 -11.36 -6.36 24.08
N GLU A 280 -11.62 -5.40 23.20
CA GLU A 280 -11.39 -5.54 21.77
C GLU A 280 -9.90 -5.84 21.49
N ALA A 281 -8.97 -5.11 22.12
CA ALA A 281 -7.53 -5.33 21.95
C ALA A 281 -7.08 -6.73 22.43
N GLN A 282 -7.66 -7.24 23.52
CA GLN A 282 -7.39 -8.58 24.03
C GLN A 282 -7.98 -9.68 23.14
N SER A 283 -9.14 -9.44 22.52
CA SER A 283 -9.82 -10.40 21.64
C SER A 283 -9.13 -10.64 20.29
N ILE A 284 -8.27 -9.71 19.85
CA ILE A 284 -7.59 -9.80 18.55
C ILE A 284 -6.54 -10.91 18.57
N VAL A 285 -6.81 -11.97 17.81
CA VAL A 285 -5.88 -13.08 17.57
C VAL A 285 -4.85 -12.69 16.51
N ILE A 286 -3.58 -12.78 16.87
CA ILE A 286 -2.45 -12.43 16.00
C ILE A 286 -2.26 -13.51 14.93
N LYS A 287 -2.40 -13.13 13.66
CA LYS A 287 -2.15 -14.02 12.50
C LYS A 287 -1.10 -13.45 11.55
N ASN A 288 -1.16 -12.15 11.29
CA ASN A 288 -0.33 -11.43 10.30
C ASN A 288 0.13 -10.08 10.86
N ILE A 289 1.01 -9.38 10.12
CA ILE A 289 1.48 -8.07 10.55
C ILE A 289 0.35 -7.04 10.73
N SER A 290 -0.69 -7.11 9.89
CA SER A 290 -1.86 -6.21 9.98
C SER A 290 -2.64 -6.41 11.28
N SER A 291 -2.69 -7.63 11.83
CA SER A 291 -3.37 -7.88 13.11
C SER A 291 -2.66 -7.22 14.30
N PHE A 292 -1.35 -6.97 14.19
CA PHE A 292 -0.64 -6.14 15.17
C PHE A 292 -1.04 -4.67 15.04
N ASP A 293 -1.21 -4.16 13.82
CA ASP A 293 -1.64 -2.78 13.58
C ASP A 293 -3.07 -2.53 14.10
N ASP A 294 -3.97 -3.49 13.88
CA ASP A 294 -5.34 -3.46 14.42
C ASP A 294 -5.30 -3.44 15.96
N LYS A 295 -4.50 -4.33 16.57
CA LYS A 295 -4.36 -4.40 18.03
C LYS A 295 -3.72 -3.14 18.62
N LEU A 296 -2.70 -2.58 17.97
CA LEU A 296 -2.07 -1.33 18.38
C LEU A 296 -3.04 -0.15 18.27
N SER A 297 -3.85 -0.09 17.21
CA SER A 297 -4.85 0.96 17.06
C SER A 297 -5.87 0.94 18.20
N LYS A 298 -6.25 -0.23 18.72
CA LYS A 298 -7.16 -0.35 19.87
C LYS A 298 -6.52 0.08 21.17
N TRP A 299 -5.27 -0.32 21.42
CA TRP A 299 -4.50 0.16 22.57
C TRP A 299 -4.27 1.67 22.52
N GLN A 300 -4.03 2.25 21.34
CA GLN A 300 -3.87 3.69 21.18
C GLN A 300 -5.17 4.45 21.45
N GLN A 301 -6.33 3.94 20.99
CA GLN A 301 -7.64 4.52 21.32
C GLN A 301 -7.93 4.46 22.82
N ALA A 302 -7.58 3.35 23.49
CA ALA A 302 -7.70 3.24 24.94
C ALA A 302 -6.78 4.24 25.67
N LEU A 303 -5.56 4.42 25.16
CA LEU A 303 -4.57 5.34 25.73
C LEU A 303 -5.03 6.79 25.62
N GLU A 304 -5.37 7.25 24.41
CA GLU A 304 -5.83 8.63 24.16
C GLU A 304 -7.04 8.97 25.01
N ARG A 305 -7.96 8.02 25.19
CA ARG A 305 -9.16 8.21 26.01
C ARG A 305 -8.85 8.30 27.51
N GLN A 306 -7.93 7.47 28.00
CA GLN A 306 -7.51 7.52 29.41
C GLN A 306 -6.71 8.78 29.70
N GLU A 307 -5.85 9.25 28.78
CA GLU A 307 -5.13 10.52 28.91
C GLU A 307 -6.10 11.71 28.92
N GLU A 308 -7.10 11.73 28.01
CA GLU A 308 -8.16 12.75 28.01
C GLU A 308 -8.96 12.75 29.34
N ARG A 309 -9.20 11.57 29.93
CA ARG A 309 -9.86 11.47 31.24
C ARG A 309 -9.02 12.09 32.35
N ILE A 310 -7.72 11.79 32.40
CA ILE A 310 -6.79 12.33 33.40
C ILE A 310 -6.70 13.85 33.25
N GLU A 311 -6.52 14.37 32.04
CA GLU A 311 -6.47 15.82 31.77
C GLU A 311 -7.75 16.54 32.23
N ASN A 312 -8.91 15.92 32.01
CA ASN A 312 -10.19 16.50 32.44
C ASN A 312 -10.39 16.44 33.97
N HIS A 313 -9.85 15.44 34.67
CA HIS A 313 -9.89 15.38 36.15
C HIS A 313 -8.91 16.41 36.75
N GLU A 314 -7.68 16.51 36.21
CA GLU A 314 -6.69 17.49 36.64
C GLU A 314 -7.20 18.94 36.47
N ALA A 315 -7.90 19.23 35.37
CA ALA A 315 -8.50 20.55 35.14
C ALA A 315 -9.67 20.88 36.09
N GLN A 316 -10.36 19.86 36.63
CA GLN A 316 -11.46 20.04 37.59
C GLN A 316 -10.93 20.22 39.03
N GLU A 317 -9.84 19.53 39.38
CA GLU A 317 -9.18 19.67 40.69
C GLU A 317 -8.52 21.06 40.87
N GLU A 318 -8.11 21.74 39.79
CA GLU A 318 -7.61 23.13 39.86
C GLU A 318 -8.71 24.18 40.17
N GLU A 319 -9.98 23.85 39.97
CA GLU A 319 -11.12 24.76 40.20
C GLU A 319 -11.78 24.60 41.60
N GLU A 320 -11.61 23.45 42.26
CA GLU A 320 -12.24 23.11 43.54
C GLU A 320 -11.19 22.81 44.63
N GLU A 321 -10.81 23.81 45.43
CA GLU A 321 -9.95 23.66 46.62
C GLU A 321 -10.68 22.98 47.81
N GLU A 322 -11.18 21.73 47.70
CA GLU A 322 -11.64 20.99 48.89
C GLU A 322 -11.28 19.48 48.89
N GLU A 323 -10.89 19.01 50.07
CA GLU A 323 -10.17 17.78 50.39
C GLU A 323 -10.97 16.46 50.27
N PHE A 324 -10.19 15.37 50.13
CA PHE A 324 -10.26 14.12 50.92
C PHE A 324 -10.66 12.80 50.23
N ASP A 325 -11.03 12.76 48.94
CA ASP A 325 -11.29 11.47 48.22
C ASP A 325 -10.58 11.34 46.84
N GLY A 326 -9.86 12.36 46.37
CA GLY A 326 -9.25 12.39 45.01
C GLY A 326 -7.98 11.53 44.81
N VAL A 327 -7.25 11.21 45.88
CA VAL A 327 -5.94 10.55 45.78
C VAL A 327 -6.06 9.10 45.29
N GLU A 328 -7.05 8.33 45.76
CA GLU A 328 -7.25 6.94 45.31
C GLU A 328 -7.69 6.87 43.83
N SER A 329 -8.44 7.86 43.33
CA SER A 329 -8.88 7.89 41.93
C SER A 329 -7.72 8.23 40.99
N SER A 330 -6.88 9.21 41.36
CA SER A 330 -5.71 9.61 40.57
C SER A 330 -4.66 8.49 40.50
N GLU A 331 -4.37 7.83 41.63
CA GLU A 331 -3.47 6.67 41.64
C GLU A 331 -4.01 5.52 40.77
N ASN A 332 -5.31 5.23 40.86
CA ASN A 332 -5.97 4.21 40.04
C ASN A 332 -5.85 4.51 38.53
N ASP A 333 -6.08 5.76 38.13
CA ASP A 333 -5.99 6.17 36.74
C ASP A 333 -4.55 6.11 36.20
N GLN A 334 -3.54 6.41 37.02
CA GLN A 334 -2.12 6.25 36.66
C GLN A 334 -1.72 4.77 36.54
N ILE A 335 -2.23 3.88 37.41
CA ILE A 335 -2.00 2.44 37.32
C ILE A 335 -2.63 1.88 36.02
N LEU A 336 -3.85 2.31 35.69
CA LEU A 336 -4.53 1.92 34.45
C LEU A 336 -3.77 2.42 33.21
N LEU A 337 -3.28 3.67 33.25
CA LEU A 337 -2.45 4.25 32.20
C LEU A 337 -1.16 3.44 31.99
N ALA A 338 -0.47 3.07 33.07
CA ALA A 338 0.74 2.25 33.01
C ALA A 338 0.46 0.87 32.40
N PHE A 339 -0.66 0.24 32.76
CA PHE A 339 -1.10 -1.03 32.17
C PHE A 339 -1.34 -0.91 30.64
N ILE A 340 -2.04 0.13 30.20
CA ILE A 340 -2.32 0.37 28.78
C ILE A 340 -1.01 0.63 28.03
N LYS A 341 -0.14 1.51 28.56
CA LYS A 341 1.18 1.82 27.97
C LYS A 341 2.04 0.57 27.86
N TYR A 342 2.06 -0.28 28.89
CA TYR A 342 2.79 -1.55 28.85
C TYR A 342 2.31 -2.45 27.73
N ASN A 343 0.99 -2.72 27.63
CA ASN A 343 0.45 -3.61 26.61
C ASN A 343 0.64 -3.06 25.19
N MET A 344 0.54 -1.74 25.01
CA MET A 344 0.82 -1.07 23.75
C MET A 344 2.29 -1.23 23.33
N LEU A 345 3.23 -0.90 24.21
CA LEU A 345 4.66 -1.03 23.95
C LEU A 345 5.04 -2.50 23.70
N PHE A 346 4.47 -3.42 24.48
CA PHE A 346 4.74 -4.83 24.31
C PHE A 346 4.20 -5.38 22.98
N THR A 347 3.01 -4.94 22.56
CA THR A 347 2.47 -5.27 21.22
C THR A 347 3.37 -4.72 20.11
N SER A 348 3.95 -3.53 20.30
CA SER A 348 4.91 -2.94 19.36
C SER A 348 6.21 -3.76 19.27
N ILE A 349 6.72 -4.24 20.42
CA ILE A 349 7.90 -5.12 20.47
C ILE A 349 7.61 -6.44 19.76
N LEU A 350 6.44 -7.06 19.97
CA LEU A 350 6.09 -8.31 19.30
C LEU A 350 6.02 -8.14 17.78
N ARG A 351 5.44 -7.04 17.30
CA ARG A 351 5.40 -6.70 15.87
C ARG A 351 6.81 -6.56 15.29
N ASP A 352 7.66 -5.77 15.93
CA ASP A 352 9.02 -5.52 15.45
C ASP A 352 9.92 -6.76 15.59
N ASN A 353 9.70 -7.60 16.59
CA ASN A 353 10.37 -8.91 16.72
C ASN A 353 9.95 -9.86 15.60
N TYR A 354 8.68 -9.86 15.20
CA TYR A 354 8.23 -10.63 14.03
C TYR A 354 8.94 -10.17 12.75
N LEU A 355 9.00 -8.85 12.51
CA LEU A 355 9.75 -8.26 11.40
C LEU A 355 11.24 -8.58 11.46
N PHE A 356 11.84 -8.47 12.65
CA PHE A 356 13.24 -8.82 12.89
C PHE A 356 13.53 -10.27 12.49
N ASN A 357 12.69 -11.23 12.90
CA ASN A 357 12.87 -12.64 12.54
C ASN A 357 12.77 -12.86 11.02
N GLN A 358 11.86 -12.15 10.34
CA GLN A 358 11.78 -12.20 8.87
C GLN A 358 13.04 -11.65 8.19
N LEU A 359 13.52 -10.48 8.64
CA LEU A 359 14.74 -9.86 8.11
C LEU A 359 15.97 -10.71 8.40
N TRP A 360 16.03 -11.31 9.59
CA TRP A 360 17.10 -12.23 10.00
C TRP A 360 17.15 -13.48 9.13
N ASN A 361 15.99 -14.06 8.80
CA ASN A 361 15.91 -15.20 7.87
C ASN A 361 16.34 -14.82 6.44
N GLN A 362 16.14 -13.57 6.04
CA GLN A 362 16.64 -13.07 4.76
C GLN A 362 18.15 -12.80 4.80
N TRP A 363 18.66 -12.33 5.95
CA TRP A 363 20.10 -12.12 6.18
C TRP A 363 20.89 -13.42 6.04
N THR A 364 20.43 -14.49 6.68
CA THR A 364 21.12 -15.80 6.66
C THR A 364 21.13 -16.45 5.27
N LYS A 365 20.15 -16.12 4.41
CA LYS A 365 20.07 -16.60 3.02
C LYS A 365 20.80 -15.71 2.02
N LEU A 366 21.33 -14.57 2.46
CA LEU A 366 21.93 -13.58 1.57
C LEU A 366 23.31 -14.05 1.07
N GLY A 367 23.58 -13.84 -0.23
CA GLY A 367 24.86 -14.17 -0.84
C GLY A 367 26.00 -13.22 -0.43
N THR A 368 27.13 -13.30 -1.14
CA THR A 368 28.36 -12.52 -0.84
C THR A 368 28.33 -11.06 -1.33
N SER A 369 27.23 -10.60 -1.92
CA SER A 369 27.09 -9.22 -2.42
C SER A 369 27.13 -8.18 -1.29
N MET A 370 28.16 -7.34 -1.30
CA MET A 370 28.36 -6.29 -0.29
C MET A 370 27.27 -5.20 -0.26
N PRO A 371 26.82 -4.65 -1.41
CA PRO A 371 25.74 -3.66 -1.40
C PRO A 371 24.46 -4.21 -0.77
N SER A 372 24.10 -5.46 -1.11
CA SER A 372 22.92 -6.13 -0.57
C SER A 372 23.04 -6.39 0.92
N LYS A 373 24.23 -6.75 1.42
CA LYS A 373 24.49 -6.88 2.86
C LYS A 373 24.37 -5.54 3.58
N LEU A 374 24.90 -4.45 3.02
CA LEU A 374 24.80 -3.14 3.66
C LEU A 374 23.37 -2.61 3.74
N THR A 375 22.56 -2.80 2.68
CA THR A 375 21.15 -2.40 2.73
C THR A 375 20.39 -3.23 3.77
N LYS A 376 20.61 -4.54 3.80
CA LYS A 376 19.94 -5.42 4.76
C LYS A 376 20.36 -5.18 6.20
N TYR A 377 21.64 -4.87 6.43
CA TYR A 377 22.14 -4.44 7.74
C TYR A 377 21.40 -3.21 8.23
N LYS A 378 21.26 -2.16 7.40
CA LYS A 378 20.55 -0.92 7.77
C LYS A 378 19.08 -1.16 8.10
N GLU A 379 18.41 -2.04 7.36
CA GLU A 379 17.02 -2.43 7.65
C GLU A 379 16.90 -3.11 9.02
N ILE A 380 17.79 -4.06 9.34
CA ILE A 380 17.82 -4.75 10.62
C ILE A 380 18.20 -3.79 11.75
N GLU A 381 19.21 -2.94 11.55
CA GLU A 381 19.66 -1.93 12.50
C GLU A 381 18.52 -0.97 12.89
N ARG A 382 17.72 -0.53 11.92
CA ARG A 382 16.55 0.31 12.19
C ARG A 382 15.54 -0.40 13.10
N ILE A 383 15.20 -1.65 12.82
CA ILE A 383 14.25 -2.43 13.63
C ILE A 383 14.83 -2.70 15.02
N VAL A 384 16.12 -3.03 15.13
CA VAL A 384 16.79 -3.23 16.42
C VAL A 384 16.79 -1.94 17.24
N ASN A 385 17.04 -0.78 16.63
CA ASN A 385 16.99 0.51 17.34
C ASN A 385 15.59 0.80 17.88
N ASN A 386 14.53 0.49 17.10
CA ASN A 386 13.15 0.60 17.58
C ASN A 386 12.90 -0.34 18.78
N LEU A 387 13.28 -1.62 18.67
CA LEU A 387 13.15 -2.59 19.76
C LEU A 387 13.88 -2.15 21.02
N LEU A 388 15.10 -1.62 20.89
CA LEU A 388 15.87 -1.10 22.01
C LEU A 388 15.21 0.10 22.67
N LYS A 389 14.57 0.98 21.88
CA LYS A 389 13.79 2.11 22.39
C LYS A 389 12.55 1.61 23.15
N TYR A 390 11.73 0.77 22.54
CA TYR A 390 10.53 0.25 23.21
C TYR A 390 10.85 -0.53 24.49
N LEU A 391 11.94 -1.31 24.51
CA LEU A 391 12.39 -2.00 25.72
C LEU A 391 12.85 -1.02 26.79
N GLN A 392 13.50 0.09 26.43
CA GLN A 392 13.84 1.16 27.37
C GLN A 392 12.58 1.82 27.92
N ASP A 393 11.63 2.18 27.05
CA ASP A 393 10.36 2.81 27.44
C ASP A 393 9.58 1.91 28.41
N ILE A 394 9.59 0.58 28.22
CA ILE A 394 8.96 -0.38 29.16
C ILE A 394 9.69 -0.41 30.52
N MET A 395 11.02 -0.34 30.53
CA MET A 395 11.80 -0.36 31.77
C MET A 395 11.56 0.90 32.63
N GLU A 396 11.14 2.00 32.01
CA GLU A 396 10.82 3.26 32.69
C GLU A 396 9.37 3.30 33.23
N LEU A 397 8.53 2.32 32.89
CA LEU A 397 7.15 2.29 33.38
C LEU A 397 7.06 1.99 34.88
N PRO A 398 6.13 2.65 35.60
CA PRO A 398 5.90 2.39 37.01
C PRO A 398 5.39 0.95 37.21
N GLY A 399 5.95 0.26 38.20
CA GLY A 399 5.70 -1.16 38.49
C GLY A 399 6.61 -2.14 37.73
N VAL A 400 7.30 -1.71 36.66
CA VAL A 400 8.36 -2.50 36.01
C VAL A 400 9.71 -2.22 36.65
N TYR A 401 10.04 -0.95 36.89
CA TYR A 401 11.29 -0.55 37.53
C TYR A 401 11.49 -1.16 38.94
N SER A 402 10.39 -1.46 39.64
CA SER A 402 10.42 -2.03 41.00
C SER A 402 10.69 -3.54 41.07
N ASP A 403 10.73 -4.23 39.92
CA ASP A 403 10.95 -5.67 39.86
C ASP A 403 12.30 -5.97 39.20
N ASP A 404 13.27 -6.25 40.05
CA ASP A 404 14.66 -6.51 39.65
C ASP A 404 14.77 -7.69 38.68
N ASN A 405 13.94 -8.73 38.85
CA ASN A 405 13.97 -9.91 38.00
C ASN A 405 13.46 -9.59 36.59
N LEU A 406 12.33 -8.89 36.47
CA LEU A 406 11.83 -8.46 35.15
C LEU A 406 12.81 -7.49 34.50
N LEU A 407 13.34 -6.53 35.26
CA LEU A 407 14.29 -5.55 34.76
C LEU A 407 15.53 -6.24 34.19
N ALA A 408 16.11 -7.21 34.91
CA ALA A 408 17.25 -7.99 34.45
C ALA A 408 16.93 -8.77 33.16
N GLN A 409 15.74 -9.37 33.06
CA GLN A 409 15.31 -10.07 31.85
C GLN A 409 15.11 -9.12 30.65
N LEU A 410 14.56 -7.92 30.86
CA LEU A 410 14.40 -6.91 29.82
C LEU A 410 15.76 -6.36 29.36
N GLN A 411 16.70 -6.16 30.28
CA GLN A 411 18.09 -5.81 29.94
C GLN A 411 18.76 -6.90 29.11
N LEU A 412 18.56 -8.17 29.46
CA LEU A 412 19.05 -9.30 28.67
C LEU A 412 18.43 -9.33 27.27
N CYS A 413 17.14 -8.98 27.11
CA CYS A 413 16.52 -8.83 25.79
C CYS A 413 17.19 -7.75 24.95
N ARG A 414 17.49 -6.59 25.54
CA ARG A 414 18.19 -5.49 24.86
C ARG A 414 19.57 -5.93 24.38
N ILE A 415 20.31 -6.59 25.27
CA ILE A 415 21.64 -7.11 24.96
C ILE A 415 21.55 -8.18 23.88
N HIS A 416 20.56 -9.07 23.93
CA HIS A 416 20.32 -10.07 22.88
C HIS A 416 20.17 -9.44 21.48
N PHE A 417 19.31 -8.44 21.31
CA PHE A 417 19.12 -7.78 20.01
C PHE A 417 20.38 -7.01 19.57
N LYS A 418 21.01 -6.27 20.48
CA LYS A 418 22.25 -5.53 20.20
C LYS A 418 23.38 -6.46 19.74
N LEU A 419 23.58 -7.58 20.44
CA LEU A 419 24.62 -8.54 20.13
C LEU A 419 24.34 -9.32 18.85
N THR A 420 23.07 -9.61 18.56
CA THR A 420 22.70 -10.24 17.29
C THR A 420 23.01 -9.33 16.10
N LEU A 421 22.82 -8.01 16.23
CA LEU A 421 23.23 -7.05 15.21
C LEU A 421 24.76 -6.94 15.07
N SER A 422 25.48 -6.78 16.18
CA SER A 422 26.94 -6.55 16.16
C SER A 422 27.72 -7.80 15.74
N SER A 423 27.47 -8.93 16.39
CA SER A 423 28.15 -10.21 16.12
C SER A 423 27.58 -10.89 14.88
N GLY A 424 26.26 -10.83 14.67
CA GLY A 424 25.61 -11.55 13.58
C GLY A 424 25.68 -10.86 12.22
N CYS A 425 25.58 -9.52 12.20
CA CYS A 425 25.62 -8.78 10.95
C CYS A 425 26.95 -8.03 10.77
N LEU A 426 27.28 -7.11 11.67
CA LEU A 426 28.41 -6.19 11.50
C LEU A 426 29.76 -6.92 11.43
N ALA A 427 29.99 -7.91 12.29
CA ALA A 427 31.21 -8.72 12.25
C ALA A 427 31.34 -9.46 10.91
N SER A 428 30.27 -10.08 10.41
CA SER A 428 30.30 -10.77 9.12
C SER A 428 30.60 -9.82 7.93
N ILE A 429 30.23 -8.54 8.03
CA ILE A 429 30.57 -7.52 7.03
C ILE A 429 32.09 -7.23 7.08
N TYR A 430 32.67 -7.04 8.25
CA TYR A 430 34.13 -6.87 8.40
C TYR A 430 34.90 -8.11 7.95
N GLN A 431 34.41 -9.30 8.27
CA GLN A 431 34.98 -10.57 7.80
C GLN A 431 34.99 -10.64 6.27
N SER A 432 33.90 -10.24 5.61
CA SER A 432 33.84 -10.22 4.14
C SER A 432 34.75 -9.17 3.48
N LYS A 433 35.18 -8.15 4.22
CA LYS A 433 36.19 -7.17 3.77
C LYS A 433 37.64 -7.62 4.00
N GLY A 434 37.87 -8.75 4.69
CA GLY A 434 39.21 -9.17 5.13
C GLY A 434 39.72 -8.47 6.39
N GLU A 435 38.89 -7.65 7.05
CA GLU A 435 39.28 -6.95 8.29
C GLU A 435 39.06 -7.86 9.52
N TYR A 436 39.79 -8.98 9.57
CA TYR A 436 39.56 -10.05 10.56
C TYR A 436 39.75 -9.60 12.01
N MET A 437 40.69 -8.71 12.29
CA MET A 437 40.91 -8.18 13.65
C MET A 437 39.69 -7.44 14.20
N LYS A 438 39.05 -6.60 13.38
CA LYS A 438 37.83 -5.87 13.78
C LYS A 438 36.65 -6.81 13.96
N SER A 439 36.51 -7.79 13.05
CA SER A 439 35.50 -8.84 13.17
C SER A 439 35.67 -9.65 14.46
N LEU A 440 36.90 -10.04 14.80
CA LEU A 440 37.20 -10.81 16.00
C LEU A 440 36.90 -10.00 17.28
N ALA A 441 37.27 -8.72 17.29
CA ALA A 441 36.99 -7.83 18.42
C ALA A 441 35.49 -7.74 18.72
N LEU A 442 34.64 -7.64 17.69
CA LEU A 442 33.18 -7.61 17.85
C LEU A 442 32.62 -8.91 18.44
N HIS A 443 33.11 -10.08 18.02
CA HIS A 443 32.66 -11.36 18.59
C HIS A 443 33.13 -11.55 20.04
N LEU A 444 34.36 -11.16 20.36
CA LEU A 444 34.90 -11.26 21.72
C LEU A 444 34.17 -10.32 22.69
N ASP A 445 33.92 -9.08 22.27
CA ASP A 445 33.13 -8.12 23.03
C ASP A 445 31.70 -8.64 23.25
N ALA A 446 31.06 -9.18 22.20
CA ALA A 446 29.74 -9.79 22.31
C ALA A 446 29.72 -10.98 23.28
N HIS A 447 30.75 -11.84 23.26
CA HIS A 447 30.86 -12.96 24.19
C HIS A 447 30.98 -12.48 25.64
N LYS A 448 31.81 -11.46 25.90
CA LYS A 448 31.99 -10.87 27.23
C LYS A 448 30.69 -10.26 27.74
N GLN A 449 30.02 -9.41 26.94
CA GLN A 449 28.75 -8.77 27.32
C GLN A 449 27.68 -9.82 27.62
N LEU A 450 27.52 -10.82 26.75
CA LEU A 450 26.54 -11.89 26.98
C LEU A 450 26.84 -12.68 28.26
N SER A 451 28.11 -13.00 28.51
CA SER A 451 28.51 -13.75 29.71
C SER A 451 28.32 -12.95 31.00
N ALA A 452 28.49 -11.62 30.96
CA ALA A 452 28.23 -10.75 32.10
C ALA A 452 26.73 -10.71 32.42
N SER A 453 25.89 -10.41 31.43
CA SER A 453 24.44 -10.32 31.64
C SER A 453 23.78 -11.64 32.03
N LEU A 454 24.34 -12.78 31.61
CA LEU A 454 23.85 -14.08 32.06
C LEU A 454 24.18 -14.38 33.53
N ARG A 455 25.20 -13.75 34.11
CA ARG A 455 25.47 -13.84 35.55
C ARG A 455 24.46 -13.03 36.36
N ASP A 456 24.04 -11.90 35.81
CA ASP A 456 23.11 -10.97 36.48
C ASP A 456 21.67 -11.51 36.54
N VAL A 457 21.23 -12.29 35.54
CA VAL A 457 19.85 -12.79 35.43
C VAL A 457 19.57 -14.06 36.26
N GLY A 458 20.60 -14.81 36.66
CA GLY A 458 20.42 -16.05 37.45
C GLY A 458 19.75 -17.19 36.66
N ASP A 459 18.78 -17.87 37.28
CA ASP A 459 18.12 -19.06 36.70
C ASP A 459 17.12 -18.72 35.59
N LEU A 460 17.41 -19.18 34.37
CA LEU A 460 16.62 -18.92 33.15
C LEU A 460 15.37 -19.81 33.01
N ASN A 461 14.97 -20.50 34.10
CA ASN A 461 13.83 -21.41 34.10
C ASN A 461 12.49 -20.67 34.31
N GLU A 462 12.52 -19.48 34.90
CA GLU A 462 11.34 -18.65 35.21
C GLU A 462 11.35 -17.36 34.36
N ILE A 463 11.19 -17.51 33.04
CA ILE A 463 11.13 -16.36 32.13
C ILE A 463 9.74 -15.71 32.22
N ILE A 464 9.71 -14.46 32.71
CA ILE A 464 8.50 -13.63 32.87
C ILE A 464 8.11 -13.02 31.52
N VAL A 465 9.12 -12.66 30.71
CA VAL A 465 8.91 -12.10 29.38
C VAL A 465 8.40 -13.19 28.42
N PRO A 466 7.40 -12.90 27.57
CA PRO A 466 6.94 -13.82 26.54
C PRO A 466 8.04 -14.53 25.75
N SER A 467 7.88 -15.85 25.64
CA SER A 467 8.87 -16.77 25.05
C SER A 467 9.27 -16.44 23.61
N ASP A 468 8.37 -15.75 22.89
CA ASP A 468 8.61 -15.24 21.54
C ASP A 468 9.67 -14.16 21.48
N ILE A 469 9.97 -13.47 22.59
CA ILE A 469 11.02 -12.45 22.67
C ILE A 469 12.29 -13.10 23.21
N LEU A 470 12.21 -13.67 24.41
CA LEU A 470 13.35 -14.28 25.11
C LEU A 470 13.06 -15.74 25.42
N SER A 471 14.00 -16.62 25.07
CA SER A 471 13.95 -18.01 25.49
C SER A 471 15.36 -18.56 25.62
N GLN A 472 15.50 -19.62 26.43
CA GLN A 472 16.78 -20.32 26.58
C GLN A 472 17.35 -20.77 25.23
N ARG A 473 16.47 -21.20 24.31
CA ARG A 473 16.85 -21.58 22.94
C ARG A 473 17.50 -20.42 22.20
N LYS A 474 16.92 -19.22 22.24
CA LYS A 474 17.47 -18.03 21.57
C LYS A 474 18.82 -17.60 22.15
N ILE A 475 18.98 -17.67 23.47
CA ILE A 475 20.25 -17.38 24.15
C ILE A 475 21.33 -18.38 23.69
N ASN A 476 21.01 -19.68 23.71
CA ASN A 476 21.91 -20.72 23.25
C ASN A 476 22.28 -20.56 21.76
N CYS A 477 21.31 -20.23 20.90
CA CYS A 477 21.55 -19.92 19.50
C CYS A 477 22.50 -18.72 19.34
N LEU A 478 22.33 -17.65 20.12
CA LEU A 478 23.23 -16.49 20.09
C LEU A 478 24.63 -16.85 20.57
N GLN A 479 24.77 -17.61 21.66
CA GLN A 479 26.06 -18.11 22.13
C GLN A 479 26.77 -18.95 21.06
N HIS A 480 26.03 -19.85 20.40
CA HIS A 480 26.56 -20.68 19.32
C HIS A 480 26.96 -19.82 18.11
N LEU A 481 26.16 -18.82 17.74
CA LEU A 481 26.47 -17.89 16.66
C LEU A 481 27.77 -17.13 16.95
N ILE A 482 27.95 -16.60 18.16
CA ILE A 482 29.18 -15.89 18.55
C ILE A 482 30.38 -16.85 18.50
N LYS A 483 30.22 -18.07 19.03
CA LYS A 483 31.27 -19.12 19.05
C LYS A 483 31.58 -19.75 17.69
N THR A 484 30.71 -19.65 16.71
CA THR A 484 30.99 -20.09 15.34
C THR A 484 31.59 -18.95 14.53
N GLY A 485 31.11 -17.73 14.73
CA GLY A 485 31.68 -16.52 14.14
C GLY A 485 33.16 -16.35 14.50
N TRP A 486 33.51 -16.34 15.79
CA TRP A 486 34.89 -16.11 16.23
C TRP A 486 35.90 -17.15 15.72
N THR A 487 35.49 -18.41 15.53
CA THR A 487 36.33 -19.54 15.13
C THR A 487 36.50 -19.52 13.62
N SER A 488 35.45 -19.17 12.89
CA SER A 488 35.53 -18.93 11.45
C SER A 488 36.49 -17.78 11.11
N VAL A 489 36.40 -16.65 11.84
CA VAL A 489 37.28 -15.50 11.65
C VAL A 489 38.73 -15.87 11.98
N LEU A 490 38.95 -16.59 13.09
CA LEU A 490 40.29 -17.07 13.46
C LEU A 490 40.89 -18.00 12.40
N ALA A 491 40.10 -18.95 11.90
CA ALA A 491 40.54 -19.88 10.85
C ALA A 491 40.90 -19.15 9.55
N LEU A 492 40.07 -18.19 9.12
CA LEU A 492 40.33 -17.37 7.93
C LEU A 492 41.56 -16.48 8.10
N ALA A 493 41.73 -15.84 9.26
CA ALA A 493 42.90 -15.01 9.53
C ALA A 493 44.21 -15.84 9.53
N GLN A 494 44.18 -17.05 10.10
CA GLN A 494 45.32 -17.97 10.03
C GLN A 494 45.60 -18.44 8.60
N TYR A 495 44.56 -18.70 7.83
CA TYR A 495 44.69 -19.08 6.42
C TYR A 495 45.27 -17.95 5.58
N GLU A 496 44.78 -16.72 5.73
CA GLU A 496 45.33 -15.54 5.05
C GLU A 496 46.79 -15.29 5.43
N LYS A 497 47.13 -15.40 6.72
CA LYS A 497 48.52 -15.28 7.18
C LYS A 497 49.43 -16.31 6.50
N ARG A 498 49.02 -17.58 6.41
CA ARG A 498 49.78 -18.64 5.72
C ARG A 498 49.92 -18.39 4.21
N LEU A 499 48.90 -17.82 3.58
CA LEU A 499 48.98 -17.42 2.17
C LEU A 499 49.96 -16.26 1.96
N ALA A 500 49.98 -15.27 2.86
CA ALA A 500 50.89 -14.13 2.80
C ALA A 500 52.35 -14.53 3.07
N GLU A 501 52.60 -15.53 3.91
CA GLU A 501 53.92 -16.08 4.20
C GLU A 501 54.50 -16.93 3.05
N ARG A 502 53.67 -17.40 2.11
CA ARG A 502 54.15 -18.08 0.89
C ARG A 502 54.54 -17.03 -0.14
N GLU A 503 55.85 -16.82 -0.34
CA GLU A 503 56.38 -16.06 -1.47
C GLU A 503 55.91 -16.69 -2.80
N GLN A 504 54.84 -16.15 -3.38
CA GLN A 504 54.48 -16.49 -4.75
C GLN A 504 55.44 -15.77 -5.69
N ASN A 505 56.30 -16.55 -6.36
CA ASN A 505 57.04 -16.04 -7.50
C ASN A 505 56.03 -15.51 -8.54
N LYS A 506 56.00 -14.18 -8.70
CA LYS A 506 55.03 -13.42 -9.51
C LYS A 506 54.92 -13.87 -10.98
N TYR A 507 55.90 -14.65 -11.44
CA TYR A 507 56.02 -15.15 -12.80
C TYR A 507 55.88 -16.66 -12.91
N GLU A 508 55.42 -17.35 -11.85
CA GLU A 508 55.25 -18.80 -11.91
C GLU A 508 54.03 -19.17 -12.78
N PRO A 509 54.19 -19.85 -13.93
CA PRO A 509 53.07 -20.19 -14.80
C PRO A 509 52.14 -21.17 -14.09
N SER A 510 50.84 -20.96 -14.26
CA SER A 510 49.77 -21.80 -13.71
C SER A 510 49.82 -23.21 -14.29
N LEU A 511 49.22 -24.18 -13.59
CA LEU A 511 49.18 -25.58 -14.04
C LEU A 511 48.63 -25.70 -15.47
N ILE A 512 47.58 -24.92 -15.79
CA ILE A 512 47.00 -24.89 -17.13
C ILE A 512 47.92 -24.27 -18.18
N GLU A 513 48.62 -23.19 -17.86
CA GLU A 513 49.63 -22.62 -18.77
C GLU A 513 50.77 -23.60 -19.01
N ARG A 514 51.14 -24.45 -18.02
CA ARG A 514 52.19 -25.46 -18.15
C ARG A 514 51.77 -26.70 -18.96
N LEU A 515 50.47 -27.02 -18.98
CA LEU A 515 49.93 -28.13 -19.78
C LEU A 515 50.15 -27.91 -21.28
N ASP A 516 50.11 -26.66 -21.74
CA ASP A 516 50.33 -26.31 -23.14
C ASP A 516 51.78 -26.54 -23.61
N PHE A 517 52.75 -26.52 -22.68
CA PHE A 517 54.18 -26.63 -23.00
C PHE A 517 54.81 -28.01 -22.72
N GLY A 518 54.05 -29.00 -22.21
CA GLY A 518 54.55 -30.37 -22.07
C GLY A 518 53.96 -31.19 -20.90
N SER A 519 54.53 -32.38 -20.65
CA SER A 519 54.01 -33.32 -19.64
C SER A 519 54.18 -32.80 -18.21
N VAL A 520 53.09 -32.74 -17.46
CA VAL A 520 53.08 -32.32 -16.06
C VAL A 520 53.46 -33.51 -15.15
N LYS A 521 54.53 -33.36 -14.36
CA LYS A 521 54.91 -34.34 -13.33
C LYS A 521 54.06 -34.11 -12.05
N PRO A 522 53.77 -35.17 -11.26
CA PRO A 522 52.98 -35.03 -10.03
C PRO A 522 53.52 -34.00 -9.02
N GLU A 523 54.85 -33.87 -8.93
CA GLU A 523 55.53 -32.91 -8.06
C GLU A 523 55.28 -31.43 -8.45
N MET A 524 54.84 -31.18 -9.69
CA MET A 524 54.58 -29.84 -10.21
C MET A 524 53.13 -29.39 -9.98
N ILE A 525 52.29 -30.23 -9.39
CA ILE A 525 50.87 -29.95 -9.15
C ILE A 525 50.73 -29.12 -7.86
N LYS A 526 50.72 -27.80 -8.01
CA LYS A 526 50.39 -26.86 -6.92
C LYS A 526 48.90 -26.49 -6.99
N LEU A 527 48.12 -26.94 -6.00
CA LEU A 527 46.67 -26.63 -5.91
C LEU A 527 46.38 -25.13 -5.81
N ASP A 528 47.35 -24.33 -5.36
CA ASP A 528 47.22 -22.88 -5.20
C ASP A 528 47.36 -22.09 -6.52
N ASN A 529 47.84 -22.71 -7.60
CA ASN A 529 48.09 -22.08 -8.91
C ASN A 529 47.61 -22.97 -10.06
N MET A 530 46.41 -23.54 -9.93
CA MET A 530 45.84 -24.42 -10.97
C MET A 530 45.46 -23.68 -12.25
N PHE A 531 44.89 -22.47 -12.11
CA PHE A 531 44.44 -21.66 -13.23
C PHE A 531 44.74 -20.18 -12.96
N PRO A 532 44.97 -19.36 -14.00
CA PRO A 532 45.19 -17.93 -13.81
C PRO A 532 43.87 -17.29 -13.38
N LEU A 533 43.78 -16.83 -12.14
CA LEU A 533 42.61 -16.11 -11.60
C LEU A 533 42.32 -14.79 -12.35
N ARG A 534 43.30 -14.28 -13.12
CA ARG A 534 43.15 -13.18 -14.07
C ARG A 534 43.63 -13.65 -15.45
N PRO A 535 42.74 -13.85 -16.44
CA PRO A 535 43.14 -14.29 -17.77
C PRO A 535 44.02 -13.23 -18.42
N LYS A 536 45.19 -13.63 -18.93
CA LYS A 536 46.01 -12.79 -19.81
C LYS A 536 45.35 -12.79 -21.19
N LEU A 537 44.91 -11.63 -21.67
CA LEU A 537 44.40 -11.49 -23.04
C LEU A 537 45.57 -11.70 -24.01
N GLY A 538 45.60 -12.84 -24.68
CA GLY A 538 46.54 -13.14 -25.76
C GLY A 538 45.92 -12.84 -27.12
N PRO A 539 46.69 -12.35 -28.11
CA PRO A 539 46.20 -12.24 -29.48
C PRO A 539 45.91 -13.64 -30.03
N VAL A 540 44.66 -13.89 -30.41
CA VAL A 540 44.27 -15.09 -31.16
C VAL A 540 44.40 -14.73 -32.64
N PRO A 541 45.17 -15.47 -33.45
CA PRO A 541 45.23 -15.21 -34.88
C PRO A 541 43.81 -15.34 -35.46
N SER A 542 43.40 -14.37 -36.29
CA SER A 542 42.14 -14.44 -37.03
C SER A 542 42.06 -15.79 -37.74
N LYS A 543 40.88 -16.42 -37.73
CA LYS A 543 40.65 -17.71 -38.41
C LYS A 543 41.30 -17.70 -39.80
N PRO A 544 42.01 -18.76 -40.19
CA PRO A 544 42.63 -18.82 -41.51
C PRO A 544 41.56 -18.62 -42.58
N THR A 545 41.84 -17.74 -43.54
CA THR A 545 40.96 -17.47 -44.68
C THR A 545 40.87 -18.73 -45.53
N LEU A 546 39.74 -19.42 -45.45
CA LEU A 546 39.45 -20.60 -46.25
C LEU A 546 38.66 -20.15 -47.49
N PHE A 547 39.28 -20.25 -48.66
CA PHE A 547 38.60 -19.98 -49.92
C PHE A 547 37.82 -21.22 -50.33
N ASP A 548 36.53 -21.05 -50.62
CA ASP A 548 35.72 -22.11 -51.20
C ASP A 548 36.03 -22.24 -52.70
N LEU A 549 37.13 -22.92 -53.01
CA LEU A 549 37.59 -23.15 -54.38
C LEU A 549 36.63 -24.04 -55.17
N ALA A 550 35.72 -24.78 -54.50
CA ALA A 550 34.77 -25.65 -55.17
C ALA A 550 33.76 -24.86 -56.02
N PHE A 551 33.46 -23.62 -55.63
CA PHE A 551 32.56 -22.74 -56.38
C PHE A 551 33.08 -22.41 -57.79
N ASN A 552 34.40 -22.38 -57.98
CA ASN A 552 35.02 -22.15 -59.29
C ASN A 552 34.78 -23.30 -60.29
N TYR A 553 34.38 -24.47 -59.82
CA TYR A 553 34.12 -25.64 -60.66
C TYR A 553 32.63 -25.83 -60.98
N ILE A 554 31.77 -24.89 -60.57
CA ILE A 554 30.35 -24.88 -60.97
C ILE A 554 30.26 -24.21 -62.33
N SER A 555 30.34 -25.00 -63.40
CA SER A 555 30.05 -24.57 -64.76
C SER A 555 28.57 -24.79 -65.09
N TYR A 556 27.87 -23.74 -65.50
CA TYR A 556 26.52 -23.88 -66.05
C TYR A 556 26.61 -24.39 -67.50
N GLU A 557 25.92 -25.49 -67.80
CA GLU A 557 25.80 -26.02 -69.16
C GLU A 557 25.13 -24.95 -70.05
N THR A 558 25.94 -24.31 -70.89
CA THR A 558 25.46 -23.40 -71.92
C THR A 558 25.42 -24.19 -73.22
N THR A 559 24.24 -24.24 -73.84
CA THR A 559 24.01 -24.86 -75.14
C THR A 559 25.06 -24.36 -76.14
N ASP A 560 25.75 -25.31 -76.76
CA ASP A 560 26.93 -25.10 -77.59
C ASP A 560 26.73 -24.14 -78.77
N GLU A 561 27.89 -23.66 -79.23
CA GLU A 561 28.19 -23.04 -80.52
C GLU A 561 28.06 -21.51 -80.61
N GLN A 562 29.14 -20.81 -80.27
CA GLN A 562 30.03 -20.24 -81.29
C GLN A 562 31.26 -19.50 -80.69
N LYS A 563 32.44 -19.97 -81.13
CA LYS A 563 33.71 -19.24 -81.34
C LYS A 563 34.42 -18.75 -80.08
N GLN A 564 35.32 -19.54 -79.50
CA GLN A 564 36.74 -19.64 -79.88
C GLN A 564 37.39 -18.33 -80.36
N ASN A 565 38.30 -17.86 -79.51
CA ASN A 565 39.52 -17.11 -79.80
C ASN A 565 39.37 -15.72 -80.44
N GLU A 566 39.57 -14.69 -79.61
CA GLU A 566 40.67 -13.76 -79.84
C GLU A 566 41.17 -13.19 -78.50
N ALA A 567 42.44 -13.47 -78.24
CA ALA A 567 43.23 -12.92 -77.15
C ALA A 567 43.70 -11.49 -77.48
N ILE A 568 44.32 -10.86 -76.45
CA ILE A 568 45.12 -9.63 -76.50
C ILE A 568 44.21 -8.39 -76.30
N THR A 569 44.32 -7.62 -75.21
CA THR A 569 45.51 -6.83 -74.88
C THR A 569 45.45 -6.41 -73.40
N THR A 570 46.50 -6.72 -72.65
CA THR A 570 46.79 -6.12 -71.35
C THR A 570 47.63 -4.89 -71.62
N GLU A 571 47.13 -3.70 -71.30
CA GLU A 571 47.98 -2.54 -71.04
C GLU A 571 47.21 -1.44 -70.30
N GLN A 572 47.97 -0.66 -69.53
CA GLN A 572 47.64 0.55 -68.77
C GLN A 572 47.17 0.31 -67.32
N SER A 573 48.05 0.29 -66.32
CA SER A 573 48.99 1.31 -65.82
C SER A 573 48.34 2.45 -65.01
N ALA A 574 48.65 2.40 -63.72
CA ALA A 574 49.22 3.48 -62.92
C ALA A 574 48.29 4.46 -62.16
N ALA A 575 48.65 4.53 -60.86
CA ALA A 575 48.67 5.70 -59.98
C ALA A 575 47.31 6.21 -59.46
N SER A 576 47.16 6.72 -58.24
CA SER A 576 47.93 6.73 -56.98
C SER A 576 47.03 7.48 -55.98
N PHE A 577 47.11 7.13 -54.70
CA PHE A 577 46.53 7.72 -53.48
C PHE A 577 46.34 9.27 -53.47
N PRO A 578 45.36 9.84 -52.74
CA PRO A 578 45.49 9.98 -51.28
C PRO A 578 44.21 9.96 -50.38
N ASP A 579 44.51 9.67 -49.11
CA ASP A 579 43.94 10.00 -47.79
C ASP A 579 42.60 10.74 -47.58
N GLU A 580 41.90 10.23 -46.54
CA GLU A 580 41.31 10.93 -45.39
C GLU A 580 41.15 12.47 -45.44
N LYS A 581 39.91 12.97 -45.42
CA LYS A 581 39.15 13.41 -44.22
C LYS A 581 38.03 14.42 -44.53
N GLU A 582 37.03 14.37 -43.66
CA GLU A 582 36.05 15.40 -43.31
C GLU A 582 34.93 15.77 -44.30
N ARG A 583 33.70 15.55 -43.83
CA ARG A 583 32.52 16.36 -44.19
C ARG A 583 31.80 16.81 -42.92
N ALA A 584 32.11 18.03 -42.50
CA ALA A 584 31.12 18.94 -41.97
C ALA A 584 30.51 19.72 -43.15
N GLN A 585 29.17 19.76 -43.19
CA GLN A 585 28.23 20.79 -43.67
C GLN A 585 28.70 21.72 -44.81
N THR A 586 27.92 22.00 -45.87
CA THR A 586 26.67 22.78 -45.83
C THR A 586 26.03 22.85 -47.24
N GLN A 587 24.69 22.92 -47.31
CA GLN A 587 23.82 23.60 -48.31
C GLN A 587 23.88 23.14 -49.79
N GLN A 588 22.79 23.03 -50.57
CA GLN A 588 21.68 23.96 -50.76
C GLN A 588 20.48 23.29 -51.49
N GLU A 589 19.26 23.63 -51.05
CA GLU A 589 17.99 23.89 -51.78
C GLU A 589 17.45 22.96 -52.90
N SER A 590 16.19 22.52 -52.74
CA SER A 590 15.04 23.24 -53.34
C SER A 590 13.64 22.64 -53.04
N ASN A 591 12.76 23.53 -52.55
CA ASN A 591 11.31 23.66 -52.81
C ASN A 591 10.29 22.54 -52.53
N LYS A 592 9.36 22.79 -51.58
CA LYS A 592 7.98 23.29 -51.86
C LYS A 592 7.15 23.66 -50.60
N LYS A 593 6.74 24.95 -50.55
CA LYS A 593 5.47 25.60 -50.11
C LYS A 593 4.87 25.24 -48.72
N ARG A 594 4.89 26.15 -47.71
CA ARG A 594 3.95 27.28 -47.36
C ARG A 594 2.49 26.82 -47.15
N GLY A 595 1.71 27.16 -46.11
CA GLY A 595 1.73 28.03 -44.91
C GLY A 595 0.55 27.55 -44.01
N PHE A 596 0.15 28.10 -42.85
CA PHE A 596 -0.06 29.48 -42.46
C PHE A 596 -0.46 29.52 -40.96
N LEU A 597 0.21 30.39 -40.18
CA LEU A 597 -0.16 30.96 -38.87
C LEU A 597 -0.16 30.10 -37.59
N GLY A 598 0.99 30.14 -36.90
CA GLY A 598 1.02 30.41 -35.46
C GLY A 598 1.03 31.93 -35.23
N ILE A 599 -0.05 32.46 -34.64
CA ILE A 599 -0.11 33.77 -33.99
C ILE A 599 -0.33 33.48 -32.51
N PHE A 600 0.34 34.28 -31.66
CA PHE A 600 0.32 34.31 -30.18
C PHE A 600 1.32 33.39 -29.48
N SER A 601 2.18 33.87 -28.59
CA SER A 601 2.52 35.24 -28.19
C SER A 601 3.82 35.22 -27.38
N ARG A 602 4.43 36.40 -27.24
CA ARG A 602 5.22 36.75 -26.07
C ARG A 602 4.45 36.57 -24.77
#